data_AF-A0AA46PU19-F1
#
_entry.id   AF-A0AA46PU19-F1
#
_cell.length_a   1.000
_cell.length_b   1.000
_cell.length_c   1.000
_cell.angle_alpha   90.00
_cell.angle_beta   90.00
_cell.angle_gamma   90.00
#
_symmetry.space_group_name_H-M   'P 1'
#
loop_
_entity.id
_entity.type
_entity.pdbx_description
1 polymer ?
#
loop_
_entity_poly.entity_id
_entity_poly.type
_entity_poly.pdbx_seq_one_letter_code
_entity_poly.pdbx_strand_id
1 'polypeptide(L)'
;MRPIRLLLPAVAALATLSLTVPVAVAAPGTGSSSGSSGPAVHPDNYALECPDLLIVAVSGATDSEAGRDPVVEESRQLWSNWVGNVTVPAGEATADRPGSIGWMYVPYPATYGLGLFEDVPTYQDSVAAGVASTNRILDERKSACGERTRFALVGYSVGAEVIERVSRELGHRPADAHVAPDDIAGVVLVGDPYRPAGVDSMGEPGPPGGGFMSSEPADYGALADRVVYSCRRYDVACDAPEDIAVLELVLGVLGQMRFTLLNPLQTVGDLGGAVAVTAARAAAHIVTRDDWWESDESLLDVLRKVVDTTYPVDPSADVSPERMREILDWALGPGRPIVVEKLRAEGAGFADDNSGIVDLFLEPYLLLGFIQHIGYWNTNPHDPWYWDSERIVDWIVALAEAERTDRQPQN
;
A
#
# COMPACT_ATOMS: atom_id res chain seq x y z
N MET A 1 -7.14 61.80 7.86
CA MET A 1 -5.69 61.64 7.61
C MET A 1 -4.94 61.58 8.94
N ARG A 2 -4.48 60.39 9.33
CA ARG A 2 -3.40 60.10 10.29
C ARG A 2 -3.10 58.59 10.17
N PRO A 3 -1.84 58.15 10.01
CA PRO A 3 -1.53 56.77 9.62
C PRO A 3 -1.47 55.83 10.83
N ILE A 4 -2.00 54.62 10.65
CA ILE A 4 -1.93 53.49 11.59
C ILE A 4 -0.56 52.83 11.44
N ARG A 5 0.11 52.62 12.58
CA ARG A 5 1.44 51.99 12.69
C ARG A 5 1.32 50.46 12.62
N LEU A 6 2.31 49.85 11.97
CA LEU A 6 2.65 48.43 11.95
C LEU A 6 2.60 47.76 13.32
N LEU A 7 2.25 46.46 13.36
CA LEU A 7 2.86 45.44 14.21
C LEU A 7 2.62 44.04 13.59
N LEU A 8 3.73 43.33 13.34
CA LEU A 8 3.84 41.90 12.99
C LEU A 8 4.58 41.19 14.17
N PRO A 9 4.70 39.85 14.21
CA PRO A 9 4.04 38.94 15.14
C PRO A 9 4.95 38.44 16.29
N ALA A 10 4.32 37.88 17.32
CA ALA A 10 4.97 37.21 18.45
C ALA A 10 5.27 35.73 18.13
N VAL A 11 6.55 35.42 17.91
CA VAL A 11 7.13 34.08 18.03
C VAL A 11 8.09 34.13 19.21
N ALA A 12 7.78 33.41 20.29
CA ALA A 12 8.72 32.84 21.28
C ALA A 12 7.99 32.52 22.59
N ALA A 13 7.74 31.25 22.86
CA ALA A 13 7.76 30.67 24.21
C ALA A 13 7.54 29.16 24.12
N LEU A 14 8.60 28.37 24.24
CA LEU A 14 8.63 27.05 24.89
C LEU A 14 10.05 26.48 24.79
N ALA A 15 10.92 26.96 25.68
CA ALA A 15 12.18 26.33 26.00
C ALA A 15 12.36 26.45 27.51
N THR A 16 12.04 25.38 28.24
CA THR A 16 12.71 24.92 29.47
C THR A 16 11.88 23.78 30.09
N LEU A 17 12.22 22.53 29.77
CA LEU A 17 11.97 21.42 30.69
C LEU A 17 13.31 20.74 30.94
N SER A 18 13.81 20.95 32.15
CA SER A 18 15.10 20.52 32.65
C SER A 18 15.13 19.00 32.84
N LEU A 19 16.05 18.32 32.16
CA LEU A 19 16.40 16.92 32.40
C LEU A 19 17.26 16.82 33.67
N THR A 20 16.66 16.43 34.79
CA THR A 20 17.40 15.89 35.94
C THR A 20 17.36 14.38 35.87
N VAL A 21 18.52 13.75 35.62
CA VAL A 21 18.71 12.30 35.69
C VAL A 21 18.84 11.91 37.17
N PRO A 22 17.96 11.07 37.74
CA PRO A 22 18.22 10.51 39.06
C PRO A 22 19.26 9.40 38.94
N VAL A 23 20.40 9.60 39.61
CA VAL A 23 21.39 8.54 39.87
C VAL A 23 20.77 7.56 40.87
N ALA A 24 20.44 6.35 40.43
CA ALA A 24 19.98 5.28 41.30
C ALA A 24 21.16 4.69 42.07
N VAL A 25 21.14 4.85 43.40
CA VAL A 25 22.06 4.21 44.34
C VAL A 25 21.66 2.74 44.47
N ALA A 26 22.57 1.83 44.16
CA ALA A 26 22.35 0.38 44.30
C ALA A 26 22.28 -0.03 45.79
N ALA A 27 21.17 -0.64 46.19
CA ALA A 27 21.05 -1.41 47.42
C ALA A 27 20.93 -2.91 47.06
N PRO A 28 21.69 -3.82 47.69
CA PRO A 28 21.60 -5.24 47.40
C PRO A 28 20.42 -5.85 48.16
N GLY A 29 19.52 -6.52 47.46
CA GLY A 29 18.35 -7.18 48.06
C GLY A 29 17.79 -8.29 47.19
N THR A 30 18.15 -9.53 47.56
CA THR A 30 17.36 -10.78 47.52
C THR A 30 16.52 -11.10 46.27
N GLY A 31 16.90 -12.20 45.62
CA GLY A 31 16.27 -12.76 44.43
C GLY A 31 14.76 -12.96 44.53
N SER A 32 14.09 -12.63 43.42
CA SER A 32 12.77 -13.13 43.06
C SER A 32 12.83 -13.39 41.56
N SER A 33 12.61 -14.65 41.19
CA SER A 33 12.43 -15.08 39.81
C SER A 33 11.11 -14.49 39.28
N SER A 34 11.17 -13.33 38.65
CA SER A 34 10.07 -12.81 37.83
C SER A 34 10.07 -13.58 36.51
N GLY A 35 8.99 -14.33 36.27
CA GLY A 35 8.69 -14.87 34.96
C GLY A 35 8.72 -13.76 33.91
N SER A 36 9.24 -14.09 32.74
CA SER A 36 9.28 -13.21 31.57
C SER A 36 7.86 -12.81 31.19
N SER A 37 7.42 -11.61 31.56
CA SER A 37 6.24 -10.96 31.00
C SER A 37 6.60 -10.37 29.65
N GLY A 38 6.75 -11.24 28.64
CA GLY A 38 6.70 -10.82 27.24
C GLY A 38 5.26 -10.42 26.87
N PRO A 39 5.05 -9.69 25.77
CA PRO A 39 3.71 -9.41 25.26
C PRO A 39 2.96 -10.73 25.03
N ALA A 40 1.74 -10.83 25.55
CA ALA A 40 0.91 -12.02 25.40
C ALA A 40 0.13 -11.94 24.09
N VAL A 41 0.22 -12.99 23.27
CA VAL A 41 -0.66 -13.20 22.11
C VAL A 41 -2.12 -13.19 22.59
N HIS A 42 -3.01 -12.55 21.82
CA HIS A 42 -4.43 -12.49 22.16
C HIS A 42 -5.01 -13.92 22.28
N PRO A 43 -5.85 -14.23 23.29
CA PRO A 43 -6.35 -15.60 23.51
C PRO A 43 -7.13 -16.17 22.32
N ASP A 44 -7.80 -15.31 21.56
CA ASP A 44 -8.55 -15.70 20.36
C ASP A 44 -7.70 -15.67 19.07
N ASN A 45 -6.39 -15.37 19.15
CA ASN A 45 -5.49 -15.42 18.01
C ASN A 45 -4.84 -16.79 17.83
N TYR A 46 -5.39 -17.60 16.93
CA TYR A 46 -4.89 -18.94 16.63
C TYR A 46 -3.81 -18.99 15.53
N ALA A 47 -3.14 -17.88 15.20
CA ALA A 47 -2.23 -17.81 14.04
C ALA A 47 -1.09 -18.83 14.03
N LEU A 48 -0.66 -19.31 15.20
CA LEU A 48 0.41 -20.30 15.35
C LEU A 48 -0.11 -21.75 15.41
N GLU A 49 -1.43 -21.97 15.37
CA GLU A 49 -2.09 -23.25 15.62
C GLU A 49 -2.75 -23.86 14.38
N CYS A 50 -2.40 -23.36 13.19
CA CYS A 50 -2.99 -23.73 11.91
C CYS A 50 -4.52 -23.59 11.91
N PRO A 51 -5.01 -22.34 11.96
CA PRO A 51 -6.44 -22.05 11.96
C PRO A 51 -7.05 -22.43 10.61
N ASP A 52 -8.38 -22.55 10.55
CA ASP A 52 -9.09 -22.79 9.28
C ASP A 52 -8.80 -21.65 8.29
N LEU A 53 -8.89 -20.41 8.76
CA LEU A 53 -8.53 -19.19 8.04
C LEU A 53 -7.44 -18.41 8.79
N LEU A 54 -6.34 -18.09 8.12
CA LEU A 54 -5.31 -17.17 8.61
C LEU A 54 -5.41 -15.82 7.92
N ILE A 55 -5.67 -14.77 8.69
CA ILE A 55 -5.64 -13.39 8.20
C ILE A 55 -4.18 -12.93 8.14
N VAL A 56 -3.74 -12.46 6.97
CA VAL A 56 -2.46 -11.76 6.81
C VAL A 56 -2.77 -10.29 6.57
N ALA A 57 -2.57 -9.48 7.61
CA ALA A 57 -2.98 -8.08 7.64
C ALA A 57 -1.79 -7.14 7.45
N VAL A 58 -1.88 -6.26 6.45
CA VAL A 58 -0.88 -5.22 6.17
C VAL A 58 -1.46 -3.86 6.50
N SER A 59 -0.87 -3.26 7.53
CA SER A 59 -1.17 -1.90 8.00
C SER A 59 -0.86 -0.83 6.95
N GLY A 60 -1.36 0.39 7.17
CA GLY A 60 -1.01 1.56 6.35
C GLY A 60 0.35 2.17 6.69
N ALA A 61 0.66 3.34 6.13
CA ALA A 61 1.85 4.07 6.55
C ALA A 61 1.76 4.53 8.01
N THR A 62 2.89 4.54 8.70
CA THR A 62 3.09 4.87 10.13
C THR A 62 2.41 3.92 11.10
N ASP A 63 1.90 2.81 10.60
CA ASP A 63 1.02 1.85 11.30
C ASP A 63 1.71 0.47 11.50
N SER A 64 2.98 0.35 11.11
CA SER A 64 3.82 -0.82 11.38
C SER A 64 5.30 -0.42 11.45
N GLU A 65 6.15 -1.33 11.92
CA GLU A 65 7.59 -1.22 11.87
C GLU A 65 8.24 -2.54 11.44
N ALA A 66 9.47 -2.49 10.92
CA ALA A 66 10.16 -3.68 10.41
C ALA A 66 10.45 -4.74 11.49
N GLY A 67 10.49 -4.32 12.76
CA GLY A 67 10.73 -5.17 13.92
C GLY A 67 9.46 -5.67 14.62
N ARG A 68 8.26 -5.33 14.12
CA ARG A 68 6.99 -5.70 14.74
C ARG A 68 6.89 -7.21 14.94
N ASP A 69 6.40 -7.63 16.10
CA ASP A 69 6.02 -9.03 16.33
C ASP A 69 4.73 -9.33 15.55
N PRO A 70 4.73 -10.30 14.61
CA PRO A 70 3.62 -10.53 13.71
C PRO A 70 2.36 -11.06 14.41
N VAL A 71 2.43 -11.61 15.63
CA VAL A 71 1.26 -12.20 16.32
C VAL A 71 0.78 -11.41 17.52
N VAL A 72 1.52 -10.35 17.89
CA VAL A 72 1.20 -9.51 19.04
C VAL A 72 0.44 -8.29 18.58
N GLU A 73 -0.67 -8.02 19.28
CA GLU A 73 -1.41 -6.78 19.14
C GLU A 73 -0.64 -5.63 19.80
N GLU A 74 -0.38 -4.56 19.05
CA GLU A 74 0.19 -3.34 19.61
C GLU A 74 -0.93 -2.42 20.13
N SER A 75 -0.63 -1.61 21.15
CA SER A 75 -1.62 -0.66 21.63
C SER A 75 -1.95 0.36 20.53
N ARG A 76 -3.25 0.51 20.24
CA ARG A 76 -3.75 1.51 19.30
C ARG A 76 -3.31 2.91 19.76
N GLN A 77 -2.58 3.61 18.90
CA GLN A 77 -2.27 5.03 19.10
C GLN A 77 -3.17 5.86 18.18
N LEU A 78 -3.22 7.18 18.37
CA LEU A 78 -4.12 8.08 17.63
C LEU A 78 -4.00 7.98 16.09
N TRP A 79 -2.94 7.34 15.58
CA TRP A 79 -2.64 7.20 14.15
C TRP A 79 -2.09 5.81 13.78
N SER A 80 -2.26 4.79 14.63
CA SER A 80 -1.71 3.45 14.39
C SER A 80 -2.57 2.33 14.97
N ASN A 81 -2.24 1.15 14.48
CA ASN A 81 -2.84 -0.17 14.57
C ASN A 81 -4.29 -0.26 14.05
N TRP A 82 -4.51 0.14 12.78
CA TRP A 82 -5.87 0.25 12.21
C TRP A 82 -6.49 -1.09 11.82
N VAL A 83 -5.72 -1.98 11.19
CA VAL A 83 -6.19 -3.33 10.81
C VAL A 83 -6.57 -4.19 12.03
N GLY A 84 -6.07 -3.83 13.22
CA GLY A 84 -6.51 -4.35 14.51
C GLY A 84 -8.02 -4.18 14.79
N ASN A 85 -8.70 -3.27 14.09
CA ASN A 85 -10.15 -3.06 14.21
C ASN A 85 -10.98 -4.10 13.45
N VAL A 86 -10.35 -4.99 12.65
CA VAL A 86 -11.05 -6.08 11.96
C VAL A 86 -10.49 -7.45 12.35
N THR A 87 -9.19 -7.57 12.59
CA THR A 87 -8.56 -8.84 13.00
C THR A 87 -9.01 -9.30 14.39
N VAL A 88 -8.95 -8.42 15.40
CA VAL A 88 -9.33 -8.74 16.78
C VAL A 88 -10.83 -9.08 16.87
N PRO A 89 -11.77 -8.24 16.36
CA PRO A 89 -13.18 -8.58 16.43
C PRO A 89 -13.57 -9.83 15.63
N ALA A 90 -12.89 -10.12 14.51
CA ALA A 90 -13.11 -11.38 13.79
C ALA A 90 -12.70 -12.60 14.62
N GLY A 91 -11.57 -12.52 15.34
CA GLY A 91 -11.16 -13.52 16.32
C GLY A 91 -12.21 -13.70 17.42
N GLU A 92 -12.62 -12.62 18.07
CA GLU A 92 -13.62 -12.62 19.15
C GLU A 92 -14.99 -13.17 18.69
N ALA A 93 -15.42 -12.84 17.46
CA ALA A 93 -16.65 -13.34 16.86
C ALA A 93 -16.66 -14.86 16.62
N THR A 94 -15.49 -15.50 16.69
CA THR A 94 -15.32 -16.96 16.55
C THR A 94 -14.76 -17.62 17.81
N ALA A 95 -14.77 -16.93 18.96
CA ALA A 95 -14.25 -17.44 20.23
C ALA A 95 -14.97 -18.72 20.73
N ASP A 96 -16.22 -18.94 20.32
CA ASP A 96 -16.97 -20.17 20.59
C ASP A 96 -16.51 -21.37 19.75
N ARG A 97 -15.67 -21.12 18.74
CA ARG A 97 -15.11 -22.08 17.78
C ARG A 97 -13.58 -21.91 17.68
N PRO A 98 -12.82 -22.36 18.70
CA PRO A 98 -11.35 -22.27 18.70
C PRO A 98 -10.70 -22.78 17.40
N GLY A 99 -9.72 -22.05 16.89
CA GLY A 99 -9.01 -22.38 15.65
C GLY A 99 -9.74 -22.01 14.36
N SER A 100 -10.87 -21.29 14.42
CA SER A 100 -11.51 -20.73 13.20
C SER A 100 -10.60 -19.74 12.49
N ILE A 101 -10.13 -18.77 13.26
CA ILE A 101 -9.43 -17.60 12.76
C ILE A 101 -8.15 -17.44 13.57
N GLY A 102 -7.06 -17.19 12.87
CA GLY A 102 -5.87 -16.56 13.44
C GLY A 102 -5.47 -15.37 12.59
N TRP A 103 -4.64 -14.48 13.11
CA TRP A 103 -4.14 -13.35 12.34
C TRP A 103 -2.66 -13.06 12.59
N MET A 104 -2.01 -12.60 11.53
CA MET A 104 -0.66 -12.07 11.56
C MET A 104 -0.62 -10.67 10.96
N TYR A 105 0.11 -9.78 11.62
CA TYR A 105 0.48 -8.46 11.12
C TYR A 105 1.78 -8.55 10.34
N VAL A 106 1.84 -7.96 9.16
CA VAL A 106 3.03 -7.98 8.33
C VAL A 106 4.06 -6.95 8.85
N PRO A 107 5.25 -7.37 9.31
CA PRO A 107 6.29 -6.45 9.75
C PRO A 107 6.97 -5.83 8.52
N TYR A 108 6.91 -4.51 8.41
CA TYR A 108 7.55 -3.73 7.35
C TYR A 108 7.73 -2.26 7.77
N PRO A 109 8.58 -1.47 7.09
CA PRO A 109 8.89 -0.10 7.49
C PRO A 109 7.69 0.86 7.53
N ALA A 110 6.65 0.60 6.73
CA ALA A 110 5.42 1.39 6.69
C ALA A 110 5.64 2.91 6.62
N THR A 111 6.41 3.41 5.67
CA THR A 111 6.74 4.85 5.60
C THR A 111 6.42 5.48 4.26
N TYR A 112 6.19 6.79 4.27
CA TYR A 112 6.12 7.65 3.07
C TYR A 112 7.50 8.16 2.61
N GLY A 113 8.60 7.66 3.20
CA GLY A 113 9.94 8.21 2.96
C GLY A 113 10.23 9.51 3.72
N LEU A 114 9.40 9.86 4.72
CA LEU A 114 9.51 11.06 5.53
C LEU A 114 10.15 10.76 6.89
N GLY A 115 11.41 11.13 7.07
CA GLY A 115 12.16 10.99 8.32
C GLY A 115 12.35 12.34 9.02
N LEU A 116 11.77 12.53 10.22
CA LEU A 116 11.94 13.80 10.95
C LEU A 116 13.31 13.90 11.64
N PHE A 117 13.73 12.82 12.30
CA PHE A 117 14.95 12.77 13.11
C PHE A 117 15.90 11.63 12.75
N GLU A 118 15.45 10.71 11.89
CA GLU A 118 16.19 9.53 11.46
C GLU A 118 15.94 9.27 9.97
N ASP A 119 16.91 8.66 9.30
CA ASP A 119 16.78 8.25 7.89
C ASP A 119 15.84 7.04 7.83
N VAL A 120 14.83 7.12 6.96
CA VAL A 120 13.88 6.04 6.71
C VAL A 120 14.03 5.56 5.26
N PRO A 121 13.65 4.31 4.93
CA PRO A 121 13.60 3.85 3.56
C PRO A 121 12.71 4.74 2.69
N THR A 122 12.91 4.70 1.37
CA THR A 122 11.97 5.32 0.43
C THR A 122 10.59 4.67 0.55
N TYR A 123 9.55 5.34 0.04
CA TYR A 123 8.22 4.75 -0.03
C TYR A 123 8.22 3.43 -0.80
N GLN A 124 8.87 3.42 -1.97
CA GLN A 124 8.92 2.21 -2.80
C GLN A 124 9.71 1.08 -2.15
N ASP A 125 10.81 1.37 -1.45
CA ASP A 125 11.53 0.36 -0.66
C ASP A 125 10.67 -0.19 0.49
N SER A 126 9.88 0.67 1.12
CA SER A 126 8.93 0.27 2.17
C SER A 126 7.88 -0.69 1.62
N VAL A 127 7.23 -0.35 0.49
CA VAL A 127 6.24 -1.22 -0.17
C VAL A 127 6.87 -2.56 -0.59
N ALA A 128 8.06 -2.53 -1.20
CA ALA A 128 8.78 -3.75 -1.60
C ALA A 128 9.10 -4.66 -0.39
N ALA A 129 9.52 -4.07 0.74
CA ALA A 129 9.72 -4.82 1.98
C ALA A 129 8.41 -5.42 2.53
N GLY A 130 7.29 -4.71 2.42
CA GLY A 130 5.96 -5.21 2.76
C GLY A 130 5.55 -6.42 1.92
N VAL A 131 5.73 -6.34 0.59
CA VAL A 131 5.46 -7.46 -0.35
C VAL A 131 6.31 -8.68 -0.01
N ALA A 132 7.60 -8.48 0.23
CA ALA A 132 8.52 -9.57 0.60
C ALA A 132 8.14 -10.20 1.95
N SER A 133 7.79 -9.39 2.95
CA SER A 133 7.41 -9.86 4.28
C SER A 133 6.07 -10.62 4.26
N THR A 134 5.10 -10.16 3.46
CA THR A 134 3.81 -10.83 3.23
C THR A 134 4.03 -12.20 2.60
N ASN A 135 4.79 -12.28 1.50
CA ASN A 135 5.10 -13.55 0.83
C ASN A 135 5.81 -14.54 1.76
N ARG A 136 6.76 -14.06 2.56
CA ARG A 136 7.44 -14.88 3.57
C ARG A 136 6.45 -15.48 4.58
N ILE A 137 5.50 -14.69 5.10
CA ILE A 137 4.48 -15.19 6.03
C ILE A 137 3.64 -16.28 5.34
N LEU A 138 3.18 -16.04 4.11
CA LEU A 138 2.40 -17.03 3.35
C LEU A 138 3.19 -18.33 3.16
N ASP A 139 4.44 -18.26 2.72
CA ASP A 139 5.30 -19.42 2.49
C ASP A 139 5.58 -20.22 3.77
N GLU A 140 5.90 -19.53 4.86
CA GLU A 140 6.16 -20.14 6.18
C GLU A 140 4.91 -20.84 6.71
N ARG A 141 3.75 -20.19 6.62
CA ARG A 141 2.48 -20.73 7.14
C ARG A 141 1.94 -21.85 6.28
N LYS A 142 2.07 -21.76 4.96
CA LYS A 142 1.74 -22.85 4.05
C LYS A 142 2.64 -24.07 4.30
N SER A 143 3.92 -23.87 4.56
CA SER A 143 4.84 -24.96 4.92
C SER A 143 4.46 -25.63 6.25
N ALA A 144 4.03 -24.84 7.23
CA ALA A 144 3.66 -25.33 8.56
C ALA A 144 2.29 -26.04 8.59
N CYS A 145 1.31 -25.52 7.85
CA CYS A 145 -0.09 -25.90 7.97
C CYS A 145 -0.64 -26.66 6.75
N GLY A 146 0.02 -26.59 5.58
CA GLY A 146 -0.44 -27.22 4.35
C GLY A 146 -1.85 -26.80 3.97
N GLU A 147 -2.67 -27.75 3.54
CA GLU A 147 -4.08 -27.53 3.18
C GLU A 147 -5.00 -27.23 4.37
N ARG A 148 -4.49 -27.33 5.61
CA ARG A 148 -5.28 -27.04 6.82
C ARG A 148 -5.53 -25.54 7.00
N THR A 149 -4.86 -24.66 6.28
CA THR A 149 -5.06 -23.22 6.46
C THR A 149 -5.21 -22.57 5.10
N ARG A 150 -6.31 -21.84 4.91
CA ARG A 150 -6.44 -20.87 3.81
C ARG A 150 -6.13 -19.47 4.33
N PHE A 151 -5.84 -18.55 3.42
CA PHE A 151 -5.44 -17.19 3.76
C PHE A 151 -6.52 -16.17 3.37
N ALA A 152 -6.80 -15.24 4.27
CA ALA A 152 -7.48 -13.99 3.95
C ALA A 152 -6.44 -12.86 3.96
N LEU A 153 -6.33 -12.11 2.88
CA LEU A 153 -5.42 -10.97 2.79
C LEU A 153 -6.17 -9.68 3.09
N VAL A 154 -5.68 -8.88 4.03
CA VAL A 154 -6.29 -7.61 4.43
C VAL A 154 -5.25 -6.52 4.28
N GLY A 155 -5.50 -5.54 3.41
CA GLY A 155 -4.60 -4.40 3.23
C GLY A 155 -5.33 -3.08 3.46
N TYR A 156 -4.66 -2.13 4.10
CA TYR A 156 -5.17 -0.76 4.28
C TYR A 156 -4.19 0.29 3.74
N SER A 157 -4.65 1.23 2.92
CA SER A 157 -3.84 2.35 2.43
C SER A 157 -2.59 1.84 1.70
N VAL A 158 -1.39 2.22 2.15
CA VAL A 158 -0.11 1.66 1.66
C VAL A 158 -0.05 0.13 1.79
N GLY A 159 -0.68 -0.44 2.83
CA GLY A 159 -0.82 -1.89 2.97
C GLY A 159 -1.80 -2.51 1.98
N ALA A 160 -2.78 -1.76 1.48
CA ALA A 160 -3.64 -2.20 0.39
C ALA A 160 -2.85 -2.30 -0.91
N GLU A 161 -1.95 -1.36 -1.20
CA GLU A 161 -1.00 -1.50 -2.31
C GLU A 161 -0.11 -2.74 -2.17
N VAL A 162 0.42 -3.00 -0.95
CA VAL A 162 1.21 -4.22 -0.72
C VAL A 162 0.42 -5.47 -1.04
N ILE A 163 -0.83 -5.58 -0.55
CA ILE A 163 -1.70 -6.73 -0.80
C ILE A 163 -2.16 -6.78 -2.26
N GLU A 164 -2.39 -5.65 -2.93
CA GLU A 164 -2.71 -5.58 -4.36
C GLU A 164 -1.60 -6.25 -5.17
N ARG A 165 -0.34 -5.87 -4.92
CA ARG A 165 0.83 -6.41 -5.65
C ARG A 165 1.01 -7.90 -5.39
N VAL A 166 0.84 -8.32 -4.14
CA VAL A 166 0.88 -9.74 -3.74
C VAL A 166 -0.25 -10.53 -4.42
N SER A 167 -1.46 -9.97 -4.48
CA SER A 167 -2.62 -10.66 -5.05
C SER A 167 -2.50 -10.82 -6.56
N ARG A 168 -1.97 -9.82 -7.28
CA ARG A 168 -1.70 -9.92 -8.72
C ARG A 168 -0.68 -11.00 -9.01
N GLU A 169 0.38 -11.07 -8.22
CA GLU A 169 1.40 -12.09 -8.39
C GLU A 169 0.84 -13.49 -8.07
N LEU A 170 0.17 -13.66 -6.92
CA LEU A 170 -0.43 -14.92 -6.51
C LEU A 170 -1.46 -15.44 -7.53
N GLY A 171 -2.32 -14.57 -8.05
CA GLY A 171 -3.37 -14.95 -8.99
C GLY A 171 -2.85 -15.42 -10.36
N HIS A 172 -1.59 -15.14 -10.69
CA HIS A 172 -0.93 -15.61 -11.90
C HIS A 172 -0.01 -16.82 -11.67
N ARG A 173 0.14 -17.27 -10.42
CA ARG A 173 0.92 -18.48 -10.12
C ARG A 173 0.22 -19.71 -10.71
N PRO A 174 1.00 -20.75 -11.12
CA PRO A 174 0.42 -22.01 -11.53
C PRO A 174 -0.28 -22.69 -10.34
N ALA A 175 -1.26 -23.53 -10.64
CA ALA A 175 -2.07 -24.20 -9.62
C ALA A 175 -1.28 -25.15 -8.69
N ASP A 176 -0.06 -25.55 -9.09
CA ASP A 176 0.85 -26.40 -8.30
C ASP A 176 1.95 -25.61 -7.56
N ALA A 177 1.87 -24.27 -7.55
CA ALA A 177 2.76 -23.44 -6.75
C ALA A 177 2.66 -23.77 -5.26
N HIS A 178 3.74 -23.53 -4.51
CA HIS A 178 3.79 -23.79 -3.07
C HIS A 178 2.66 -23.07 -2.32
N VAL A 179 2.49 -21.77 -2.57
CA VAL A 179 1.26 -21.03 -2.25
C VAL A 179 0.56 -20.75 -3.57
N ALA A 180 -0.54 -21.46 -3.81
CA ALA A 180 -1.34 -21.38 -5.04
C ALA A 180 -2.49 -20.37 -4.88
N PRO A 181 -3.12 -19.90 -5.99
CA PRO A 181 -4.31 -19.06 -5.91
C PRO A 181 -5.42 -19.67 -5.02
N ASP A 182 -5.60 -20.99 -5.07
CA ASP A 182 -6.59 -21.72 -4.26
C ASP A 182 -6.30 -21.74 -2.75
N ASP A 183 -5.11 -21.31 -2.33
CA ASP A 183 -4.82 -21.09 -0.92
C ASP A 183 -5.39 -19.78 -0.38
N ILE A 184 -5.79 -18.86 -1.26
CA ILE A 184 -6.32 -17.55 -0.88
C ILE A 184 -7.85 -17.59 -0.90
N ALA A 185 -8.46 -17.60 0.28
CA ALA A 185 -9.93 -17.60 0.43
C ALA A 185 -10.55 -16.26 0.04
N GLY A 186 -9.84 -15.15 0.27
CA GLY A 186 -10.34 -13.81 -0.06
C GLY A 186 -9.30 -12.72 0.14
N VAL A 187 -9.50 -11.59 -0.54
CA VAL A 187 -8.66 -10.40 -0.44
C VAL A 187 -9.56 -9.18 -0.22
N VAL A 188 -9.27 -8.39 0.81
CA VAL A 188 -9.93 -7.09 1.02
C VAL A 188 -8.92 -5.95 0.99
N LEU A 189 -9.21 -4.97 0.14
CA LEU A 189 -8.37 -3.80 -0.13
C LEU A 189 -9.10 -2.54 0.35
N VAL A 190 -8.66 -1.99 1.48
CA VAL A 190 -9.28 -0.82 2.13
C VAL A 190 -8.49 0.44 1.79
N GLY A 191 -9.13 1.44 1.20
CA GLY A 191 -8.44 2.68 0.81
C GLY A 191 -7.30 2.45 -0.19
N ASP A 192 -7.50 1.52 -1.13
CA ASP A 192 -6.47 1.09 -2.10
C ASP A 192 -6.14 2.15 -3.16
N PRO A 193 -4.86 2.56 -3.30
CA PRO A 193 -4.44 3.49 -4.34
C PRO A 193 -4.57 2.96 -5.78
N TYR A 194 -4.78 1.65 -5.99
CA TYR A 194 -4.97 1.05 -7.31
C TYR A 194 -6.43 0.67 -7.58
N ARG A 195 -7.37 1.04 -6.70
CA ARG A 195 -8.78 0.69 -6.88
C ARG A 195 -9.30 1.19 -8.24
N PRO A 196 -9.88 0.34 -9.10
CA PRO A 196 -10.46 0.81 -10.34
C PRO A 196 -11.69 1.71 -10.09
N ALA A 197 -11.89 2.72 -10.93
CA ALA A 197 -13.03 3.63 -10.83
C ALA A 197 -14.38 2.88 -10.91
N GLY A 198 -15.34 3.28 -10.07
CA GLY A 198 -16.71 2.75 -10.11
C GLY A 198 -16.92 1.29 -9.68
N VAL A 199 -15.88 0.52 -9.34
CA VAL A 199 -16.07 -0.86 -8.85
C VAL A 199 -16.78 -0.88 -7.50
N ASP A 200 -17.54 -1.94 -7.24
CA ASP A 200 -18.30 -2.08 -6.00
C ASP A 200 -17.38 -2.02 -4.76
N SER A 201 -17.90 -1.39 -3.70
CA SER A 201 -17.26 -1.27 -2.40
C SER A 201 -18.08 -2.02 -1.36
N MET A 202 -17.58 -3.17 -0.90
CA MET A 202 -18.24 -4.06 0.08
C MET A 202 -19.70 -4.40 -0.30
N GLY A 203 -19.91 -4.73 -1.58
CA GLY A 203 -21.23 -5.13 -2.12
C GLY A 203 -22.20 -3.98 -2.39
N GLU A 204 -21.77 -2.73 -2.21
CA GLU A 204 -22.52 -1.52 -2.56
C GLU A 204 -21.86 -0.82 -3.76
N PRO A 205 -22.60 0.03 -4.51
CA PRO A 205 -22.00 0.86 -5.53
C PRO A 205 -20.83 1.69 -4.96
N GLY A 206 -19.65 1.51 -5.53
CA GLY A 206 -18.46 2.23 -5.08
C GLY A 206 -18.43 3.69 -5.56
N PRO A 207 -17.49 4.48 -5.05
CA PRO A 207 -17.27 5.83 -5.52
C PRO A 207 -16.95 5.90 -7.03
N PRO A 208 -17.27 7.02 -7.71
CA PRO A 208 -17.07 7.13 -9.15
C PRO A 208 -15.59 7.29 -9.54
N GLY A 209 -14.74 7.89 -8.71
CA GLY A 209 -13.31 8.08 -9.02
C GLY A 209 -12.49 6.82 -8.75
N GLY A 210 -11.27 6.75 -9.29
CA GLY A 210 -10.34 5.63 -9.08
C GLY A 210 -9.33 5.91 -7.97
N GLY A 211 -8.48 4.94 -7.63
CA GLY A 211 -7.34 5.21 -6.78
C GLY A 211 -6.33 6.11 -7.49
N PHE A 212 -5.59 6.95 -6.75
CA PHE A 212 -4.68 7.92 -7.38
C PHE A 212 -3.50 7.29 -8.13
N MET A 213 -3.32 5.97 -8.06
CA MET A 213 -2.33 5.21 -8.83
C MET A 213 -2.99 4.25 -9.84
N SER A 214 -4.33 4.27 -9.98
CA SER A 214 -5.05 3.41 -10.91
C SER A 214 -4.95 3.93 -12.34
N SER A 215 -3.80 3.71 -12.98
CA SER A 215 -3.60 4.01 -14.40
C SER A 215 -4.25 2.99 -15.33
N GLU A 216 -4.38 1.74 -14.89
CA GLU A 216 -5.04 0.63 -15.60
C GLU A 216 -5.77 -0.27 -14.56
N PRO A 217 -6.88 -0.95 -14.92
CA PRO A 217 -7.50 -1.94 -14.04
C PRO A 217 -6.52 -3.05 -13.67
N ALA A 218 -6.40 -3.37 -12.38
CA ALA A 218 -5.55 -4.46 -11.92
C ALA A 218 -6.07 -5.83 -12.44
N ASP A 219 -5.17 -6.62 -13.04
CA ASP A 219 -5.43 -8.02 -13.38
C ASP A 219 -4.98 -8.92 -12.22
N TYR A 220 -5.95 -9.54 -11.55
CA TYR A 220 -5.73 -10.46 -10.44
C TYR A 220 -5.72 -11.93 -10.87
N GLY A 221 -5.78 -12.25 -12.16
CA GLY A 221 -5.80 -13.62 -12.65
C GLY A 221 -6.86 -14.49 -11.96
N ALA A 222 -6.44 -15.62 -11.41
CA ALA A 222 -7.32 -16.57 -10.71
C ALA A 222 -7.93 -16.05 -9.39
N LEU A 223 -7.54 -14.86 -8.91
CA LEU A 223 -8.10 -14.23 -7.71
C LEU A 223 -9.14 -13.15 -8.02
N ALA A 224 -9.44 -12.87 -9.29
CA ALA A 224 -10.31 -11.76 -9.70
C ALA A 224 -11.70 -11.76 -9.03
N ASP A 225 -12.27 -12.94 -8.75
CA ASP A 225 -13.57 -13.09 -8.07
C ASP A 225 -13.49 -13.08 -6.54
N ARG A 226 -12.28 -12.99 -5.98
CA ARG A 226 -12.00 -13.03 -4.53
C ARG A 226 -11.49 -11.69 -3.96
N VAL A 227 -11.28 -10.69 -4.82
CA VAL A 227 -10.88 -9.34 -4.41
C VAL A 227 -12.12 -8.49 -4.17
N VAL A 228 -12.23 -7.94 -2.97
CA VAL A 228 -13.25 -6.94 -2.59
C VAL A 228 -12.58 -5.65 -2.15
N TYR A 229 -13.22 -4.53 -2.46
CA TYR A 229 -12.72 -3.21 -2.08
C TYR A 229 -13.58 -2.61 -0.96
N SER A 230 -12.97 -1.79 -0.11
CA SER A 230 -13.67 -0.81 0.73
C SER A 230 -13.08 0.56 0.45
N CYS A 231 -13.91 1.43 -0.11
CA CYS A 231 -13.50 2.80 -0.45
C CYS A 231 -14.62 3.78 -0.15
N ARG A 232 -14.27 4.86 0.56
CA ARG A 232 -15.22 5.92 0.91
C ARG A 232 -15.11 7.07 -0.08
N ARG A 233 -16.27 7.65 -0.43
CA ARG A 233 -16.30 8.84 -1.29
C ARG A 233 -15.44 9.95 -0.70
N TYR A 234 -14.65 10.58 -1.56
CA TYR A 234 -13.65 11.61 -1.28
C TYR A 234 -12.37 11.14 -0.61
N ASP A 235 -12.21 9.87 -0.27
CA ASP A 235 -10.90 9.34 0.09
C ASP A 235 -9.98 9.37 -1.15
N VAL A 236 -9.13 10.38 -1.22
CA VAL A 236 -8.23 10.60 -2.37
C VAL A 236 -7.30 9.41 -2.62
N ALA A 237 -7.08 8.54 -1.63
CA ALA A 237 -6.33 7.31 -1.84
C ALA A 237 -6.99 6.45 -2.93
N CYS A 238 -8.29 6.17 -2.78
CA CYS A 238 -9.01 5.17 -3.57
C CYS A 238 -10.15 5.75 -4.45
N ASP A 239 -10.39 7.06 -4.37
CA ASP A 239 -11.45 7.78 -5.08
C ASP A 239 -10.97 9.15 -5.58
N ALA A 240 -9.73 9.26 -6.05
CA ALA A 240 -9.26 10.43 -6.78
C ALA A 240 -10.02 10.68 -8.10
N PRO A 241 -10.06 11.93 -8.59
CA PRO A 241 -10.49 12.22 -9.95
C PRO A 241 -9.71 11.37 -10.97
N GLU A 242 -10.38 10.95 -12.03
CA GLU A 242 -9.71 10.38 -13.21
C GLU A 242 -8.81 11.45 -13.87
N ASP A 243 -7.96 11.05 -14.80
CA ASP A 243 -7.14 11.97 -15.58
C ASP A 243 -6.24 12.88 -14.72
N ILE A 244 -5.36 12.25 -13.94
CA ILE A 244 -4.34 12.91 -13.09
C ILE A 244 -2.91 12.41 -13.40
N ALA A 245 -2.63 12.04 -14.65
CA ALA A 245 -1.43 11.35 -15.09
C ALA A 245 -0.09 11.99 -14.66
N VAL A 246 0.00 13.32 -14.67
CA VAL A 246 1.20 14.03 -14.21
C VAL A 246 1.35 13.95 -12.70
N LEU A 247 0.25 14.00 -11.95
CA LEU A 247 0.28 13.87 -10.50
C LEU A 247 0.76 12.47 -10.10
N GLU A 248 0.28 11.42 -10.77
CA GLU A 248 0.78 10.05 -10.61
C GLU A 248 2.29 9.95 -10.83
N LEU A 249 2.80 10.49 -11.94
CA LEU A 249 4.23 10.48 -12.25
C LEU A 249 5.04 11.21 -11.16
N VAL A 250 4.57 12.38 -10.71
CA VAL A 250 5.20 13.14 -9.63
C VAL A 250 5.22 12.33 -8.34
N LEU A 251 4.10 11.71 -7.95
CA LEU A 251 4.01 10.87 -6.76
C LEU A 251 4.94 9.65 -6.87
N GLY A 252 5.03 9.02 -8.03
CA GLY A 252 5.98 7.95 -8.30
C GLY A 252 7.44 8.37 -8.08
N VAL A 253 7.83 9.55 -8.60
CA VAL A 253 9.17 10.11 -8.40
C VAL A 253 9.43 10.40 -6.92
N LEU A 254 8.47 11.05 -6.24
CA LEU A 254 8.57 11.32 -4.81
C LEU A 254 8.69 10.03 -3.99
N GLY A 255 8.05 8.95 -4.45
CA GLY A 255 8.12 7.63 -3.81
C GLY A 255 9.53 7.00 -3.83
N GLN A 256 10.41 7.45 -4.72
CA GLN A 256 11.82 7.02 -4.79
C GLN A 256 12.75 7.90 -3.94
N MET A 257 12.22 8.92 -3.28
CA MET A 257 13.02 9.91 -2.56
C MET A 257 12.95 9.72 -1.05
N ARG A 258 14.01 10.13 -0.36
CA ARG A 258 13.99 10.33 1.09
C ARG A 258 13.90 11.80 1.42
N PHE A 259 13.07 12.10 2.41
CA PHE A 259 12.84 13.44 2.91
C PHE A 259 13.28 13.51 4.36
N THR A 260 14.41 14.17 4.60
CA THR A 260 15.00 14.33 5.93
C THR A 260 15.22 15.79 6.25
N LEU A 261 14.67 16.29 7.37
CA LEU A 261 14.82 17.70 7.77
C LEU A 261 16.30 18.10 8.01
N LEU A 262 17.12 17.15 8.47
CA LEU A 262 18.52 17.37 8.80
C LEU A 262 19.48 17.21 7.61
N ASN A 263 19.01 16.75 6.44
CA ASN A 263 19.86 16.52 5.27
C ASN A 263 19.18 16.89 3.94
N PRO A 264 18.97 18.18 3.65
CA PRO A 264 18.29 18.61 2.42
C PRO A 264 19.09 18.31 1.13
N LEU A 265 20.42 18.13 1.21
CA LEU A 265 21.24 17.78 0.05
C LEU A 265 21.00 16.34 -0.41
N GLN A 266 20.66 15.42 0.50
CA GLN A 266 20.24 14.07 0.16
C GLN A 266 18.98 14.09 -0.70
N THR A 267 17.95 14.86 -0.31
CA THR A 267 16.70 14.96 -1.07
C THR A 267 16.94 15.48 -2.50
N VAL A 268 17.84 16.46 -2.69
CA VAL A 268 18.19 16.94 -4.04
C VAL A 268 18.94 15.87 -4.84
N GLY A 269 19.84 15.12 -4.19
CA GLY A 269 20.53 13.99 -4.81
C GLY A 269 19.58 12.86 -5.22
N ASP A 270 18.65 12.50 -4.33
CA ASP A 270 17.63 11.48 -4.54
C ASP A 270 16.69 11.88 -5.70
N LEU A 271 16.32 13.16 -5.84
CA LEU A 271 15.58 13.65 -7.01
C LEU A 271 16.34 13.43 -8.33
N GLY A 272 17.63 13.79 -8.37
CA GLY A 272 18.47 13.57 -9.54
C GLY A 272 18.62 12.08 -9.87
N GLY A 273 18.75 11.24 -8.85
CA GLY A 273 18.77 9.78 -8.96
C GLY A 273 17.45 9.23 -9.52
N ALA A 274 16.31 9.61 -8.95
CA ALA A 274 14.98 9.15 -9.35
C ALA A 274 14.66 9.48 -10.81
N VAL A 275 14.99 10.70 -11.26
CA VAL A 275 14.83 11.10 -12.66
C VAL A 275 15.73 10.25 -13.58
N ALA A 276 16.99 10.04 -13.19
CA ALA A 276 17.92 9.24 -14.00
C ALA A 276 17.50 7.76 -14.09
N VAL A 277 17.05 7.16 -12.98
CA VAL A 277 16.55 5.79 -12.91
C VAL A 277 15.29 5.64 -13.77
N THR A 278 14.32 6.55 -13.64
CA THR A 278 13.08 6.53 -14.43
C THR A 278 13.39 6.66 -15.92
N ALA A 279 14.26 7.59 -16.32
CA ALA A 279 14.67 7.75 -17.71
C ALA A 279 15.37 6.49 -18.27
N ALA A 280 16.26 5.86 -17.49
CA ALA A 280 16.94 4.64 -17.90
C ALA A 280 15.97 3.46 -18.07
N ARG A 281 15.01 3.32 -17.15
CA ARG A 281 13.98 2.27 -17.21
C ARG A 281 13.00 2.49 -18.36
N ALA A 282 12.61 3.73 -18.62
CA ALA A 282 11.79 4.08 -19.79
C ALA A 282 12.51 3.76 -21.09
N ALA A 283 13.80 4.10 -21.20
CA ALA A 283 14.61 3.73 -22.36
C ALA A 283 14.66 2.21 -22.54
N ALA A 284 14.94 1.45 -21.47
CA ALA A 284 14.96 -0.01 -21.54
C ALA A 284 13.61 -0.62 -21.95
N HIS A 285 12.48 -0.06 -21.46
CA HIS A 285 11.14 -0.47 -21.87
C HIS A 285 10.88 -0.23 -23.37
N ILE A 286 11.26 0.94 -23.89
CA ILE A 286 11.03 1.30 -25.30
C ILE A 286 11.96 0.51 -26.23
N VAL A 287 13.24 0.39 -25.89
CA VAL A 287 14.27 -0.22 -26.76
C VAL A 287 14.05 -1.72 -26.95
N THR A 288 13.42 -2.38 -25.99
CA THR A 288 13.10 -3.82 -26.05
C THR A 288 11.79 -4.11 -26.76
N ARG A 289 11.04 -3.07 -27.13
CA ARG A 289 9.72 -3.14 -27.75
C ARG A 289 9.71 -2.40 -29.09
N ASP A 290 10.13 -3.11 -30.14
CA ASP A 290 10.11 -2.55 -31.50
C ASP A 290 8.69 -2.14 -31.94
N ASP A 291 7.66 -2.80 -31.40
CA ASP A 291 6.23 -2.49 -31.62
C ASP A 291 5.75 -1.21 -30.94
N TRP A 292 6.50 -0.67 -29.97
CA TRP A 292 6.10 0.53 -29.25
C TRP A 292 5.90 1.74 -30.18
N TRP A 293 6.71 1.87 -31.23
CA TRP A 293 6.57 2.97 -32.20
C TRP A 293 5.27 2.91 -33.00
N GLU A 294 4.65 1.73 -33.08
CA GLU A 294 3.39 1.48 -33.77
C GLU A 294 2.22 1.31 -32.79
N SER A 295 2.48 1.29 -31.47
CA SER A 295 1.48 1.16 -30.43
C SER A 295 0.90 2.52 -30.01
N ASP A 296 -0.29 2.45 -29.40
CA ASP A 296 -0.99 3.61 -28.83
C ASP A 296 -0.42 4.04 -27.46
N GLU A 297 0.56 3.31 -26.90
CA GLU A 297 1.16 3.62 -25.59
C GLU A 297 2.05 4.87 -25.68
N SER A 298 1.72 5.92 -24.93
CA SER A 298 2.47 7.19 -24.96
C SER A 298 3.77 7.12 -24.15
N LEU A 299 4.67 8.11 -24.31
CA LEU A 299 5.85 8.21 -23.44
C LEU A 299 5.44 8.49 -21.99
N LEU A 300 4.35 9.25 -21.77
CA LEU A 300 3.83 9.50 -20.43
C LEU A 300 3.37 8.20 -19.75
N ASP A 301 2.71 7.30 -20.49
CA ASP A 301 2.30 5.98 -19.98
C ASP A 301 3.50 5.12 -19.61
N VAL A 302 4.54 5.11 -20.45
CA VAL A 302 5.80 4.42 -20.13
C VAL A 302 6.42 5.00 -18.86
N LEU A 303 6.50 6.34 -18.75
CA LEU A 303 7.06 7.00 -17.57
C LEU A 303 6.25 6.67 -16.30
N ARG A 304 4.92 6.66 -16.37
CA ARG A 304 4.02 6.27 -15.26
C ARG A 304 4.19 4.80 -14.86
N LYS A 305 4.46 3.90 -15.80
CA LYS A 305 4.76 2.48 -15.51
C LYS A 305 6.13 2.32 -14.87
N VAL A 306 7.17 2.90 -15.47
CA VAL A 306 8.56 2.64 -15.07
C VAL A 306 9.03 3.44 -13.86
N VAL A 307 8.30 4.49 -13.47
CA VAL A 307 8.58 5.25 -12.24
C VAL A 307 8.32 4.41 -10.98
N ASP A 308 7.46 3.39 -11.06
CA ASP A 308 7.47 2.29 -10.11
C ASP A 308 8.68 1.40 -10.39
N THR A 309 9.64 1.39 -9.47
CA THR A 309 10.88 0.60 -9.64
C THR A 309 10.67 -0.90 -9.57
N THR A 310 9.52 -1.35 -9.06
CA THR A 310 9.15 -2.77 -9.02
C THR A 310 8.52 -3.26 -10.32
N TYR A 311 8.06 -2.36 -11.19
CA TYR A 311 7.58 -2.72 -12.52
C TYR A 311 8.70 -3.46 -13.28
N PRO A 312 8.46 -4.66 -13.83
CA PRO A 312 9.50 -5.41 -14.49
C PRO A 312 9.90 -4.72 -15.80
N VAL A 313 11.21 -4.46 -15.95
CA VAL A 313 11.81 -4.01 -17.21
C VAL A 313 12.89 -5.03 -17.58
N ASP A 314 13.00 -5.37 -18.86
CA ASP A 314 13.94 -6.38 -19.33
C ASP A 314 15.39 -5.98 -18.97
N PRO A 315 16.09 -6.76 -18.12
CA PRO A 315 17.45 -6.44 -17.69
C PRO A 315 18.48 -6.63 -18.80
N SER A 316 18.11 -7.29 -19.90
CA SER A 316 18.95 -7.49 -21.08
C SER A 316 18.85 -6.36 -22.11
N ALA A 317 18.04 -5.33 -21.84
CA ALA A 317 17.89 -4.17 -22.70
C ALA A 317 19.24 -3.51 -23.03
N ASP A 318 19.57 -3.43 -24.31
CA ASP A 318 20.76 -2.74 -24.79
C ASP A 318 20.53 -1.22 -24.79
N VAL A 319 20.78 -0.59 -23.64
CA VAL A 319 20.76 0.87 -23.49
C VAL A 319 22.16 1.49 -23.72
N SER A 320 23.03 0.82 -24.49
CA SER A 320 24.35 1.34 -24.81
C SER A 320 24.26 2.69 -25.55
N PRO A 321 25.26 3.57 -25.39
CA PRO A 321 25.31 4.83 -26.15
C PRO A 321 25.24 4.61 -27.67
N GLU A 322 25.76 3.49 -28.15
CA GLU A 322 25.74 3.08 -29.57
C GLU A 322 24.30 2.80 -30.02
N ARG A 323 23.58 1.92 -29.31
CA ARG A 323 22.19 1.59 -29.61
C ARG A 323 21.27 2.81 -29.50
N MET A 324 21.45 3.64 -28.48
CA MET A 324 20.67 4.87 -28.31
C MET A 324 20.91 5.88 -29.45
N ARG A 325 22.13 5.95 -29.98
CA ARG A 325 22.42 6.78 -31.18
C ARG A 325 21.73 6.22 -32.42
N GLU A 326 21.72 4.90 -32.62
CA GLU A 326 21.02 4.28 -33.75
C GLU A 326 19.52 4.59 -33.73
N ILE A 327 18.89 4.48 -32.56
CA ILE A 327 17.47 4.80 -32.38
C ILE A 327 17.21 6.29 -32.64
N LEU A 328 18.09 7.18 -32.15
CA LEU A 328 17.99 8.61 -32.40
C LEU A 328 18.15 8.95 -33.90
N ASP A 329 19.12 8.34 -34.57
CA ASP A 329 19.35 8.53 -36.00
C ASP A 329 18.17 8.04 -36.83
N TRP A 330 17.57 6.91 -36.46
CA TRP A 330 16.32 6.44 -37.06
C TRP A 330 15.16 7.42 -36.81
N ALA A 331 14.97 7.84 -35.57
CA ALA A 331 13.88 8.74 -35.14
C ALA A 331 13.95 10.11 -35.82
N LEU A 332 15.16 10.62 -36.06
CA LEU A 332 15.39 11.89 -36.76
C LEU A 332 15.41 11.74 -38.29
N GLY A 333 15.62 10.52 -38.81
CA GLY A 333 15.67 10.20 -40.23
C GLY A 333 14.42 9.47 -40.72
N PRO A 334 14.51 8.16 -41.05
CA PRO A 334 13.41 7.40 -41.66
C PRO A 334 12.16 7.28 -40.78
N GLY A 335 12.32 7.21 -39.45
CA GLY A 335 11.22 7.12 -38.48
C GLY A 335 10.55 8.44 -38.15
N ARG A 336 11.08 9.57 -38.63
CA ARG A 336 10.60 10.92 -38.27
C ARG A 336 9.09 11.14 -38.43
N PRO A 337 8.42 10.66 -39.49
CA PRO A 337 6.96 10.80 -39.60
C PRO A 337 6.21 10.13 -38.45
N ILE A 338 6.67 8.95 -38.02
CA ILE A 338 6.10 8.18 -36.90
C ILE A 338 6.31 8.95 -35.60
N VAL A 339 7.53 9.43 -35.34
CA VAL A 339 7.86 10.20 -34.13
C VAL A 339 7.04 11.48 -34.03
N VAL A 340 6.89 12.22 -35.13
CA VAL A 340 6.10 13.45 -35.16
C VAL A 340 4.63 13.18 -34.87
N GLU A 341 4.08 12.09 -35.42
CA GLU A 341 2.70 11.70 -35.15
C GLU A 341 2.53 11.30 -33.69
N LYS A 342 3.46 10.53 -33.13
CA LYS A 342 3.43 10.11 -31.74
C LYS A 342 3.50 11.30 -30.77
N LEU A 343 4.39 12.26 -31.02
CA LEU A 343 4.47 13.50 -30.23
C LEU A 343 3.21 14.36 -30.34
N ARG A 344 2.52 14.35 -31.50
CA ARG A 344 1.26 15.06 -31.67
C ARG A 344 0.15 14.39 -30.88
N ALA A 345 0.04 13.06 -30.95
CA ALA A 345 -0.90 12.27 -30.18
C ALA A 345 -0.67 12.46 -28.68
N GLU A 346 0.59 12.43 -28.24
CA GLU A 346 0.97 12.66 -26.84
C GLU A 346 0.59 14.07 -26.35
N GLY A 347 0.76 15.12 -27.16
CA GLY A 347 0.36 16.47 -26.77
C GLY A 347 -1.15 16.66 -26.63
N ALA A 348 -1.96 15.92 -27.41
CA ALA A 348 -3.42 15.91 -27.27
C ALA A 348 -3.84 15.08 -26.05
N GLY A 349 -3.31 13.86 -25.93
CA GLY A 349 -3.53 12.96 -24.80
C GLY A 349 -3.17 13.62 -23.47
N PHE A 350 -2.04 14.35 -23.40
CA PHE A 350 -1.61 15.03 -22.18
C PHE A 350 -2.66 15.99 -21.60
N ALA A 351 -3.44 16.71 -22.43
CA ALA A 351 -4.47 17.61 -21.92
C ALA A 351 -5.67 16.83 -21.38
N ASP A 352 -6.04 15.74 -22.05
CA ASP A 352 -7.14 14.86 -21.65
C ASP A 352 -6.75 14.09 -20.37
N ASP A 353 -5.56 13.48 -20.34
CA ASP A 353 -4.98 12.70 -19.23
C ASP A 353 -4.74 13.50 -17.93
N ASN A 354 -4.92 14.82 -17.97
CA ASN A 354 -4.72 15.72 -16.82
C ASN A 354 -5.95 16.61 -16.54
N SER A 355 -7.10 16.29 -17.14
CA SER A 355 -8.31 17.10 -17.04
C SER A 355 -8.87 17.14 -15.61
N GLY A 356 -8.73 16.06 -14.84
CA GLY A 356 -9.26 15.93 -13.47
C GLY A 356 -8.42 16.59 -12.37
N ILE A 357 -7.22 17.11 -12.67
CA ILE A 357 -6.41 17.86 -11.69
C ILE A 357 -7.18 19.06 -11.13
N VAL A 358 -8.04 19.68 -11.95
CA VAL A 358 -8.87 20.81 -11.51
C VAL A 358 -9.88 20.39 -10.44
N ASP A 359 -10.45 19.18 -10.56
CA ASP A 359 -11.45 18.67 -9.63
C ASP A 359 -10.87 18.39 -8.25
N LEU A 360 -9.57 18.10 -8.13
CA LEU A 360 -8.88 17.99 -6.83
C LEU A 360 -9.01 19.29 -5.99
N PHE A 361 -9.09 20.45 -6.64
CA PHE A 361 -9.23 21.75 -5.98
C PHE A 361 -10.67 22.25 -5.88
N LEU A 362 -11.57 21.76 -6.75
CA LEU A 362 -12.98 22.18 -6.78
C LEU A 362 -13.87 21.31 -5.90
N GLU A 363 -13.61 20.00 -5.86
CA GLU A 363 -14.30 19.04 -5.00
C GLU A 363 -13.66 19.01 -3.59
N PRO A 364 -14.37 18.49 -2.57
CA PRO A 364 -13.89 18.55 -1.19
C PRO A 364 -12.76 17.56 -0.87
N TYR A 365 -12.03 17.04 -1.86
CA TYR A 365 -10.91 16.09 -1.69
C TYR A 365 -9.87 16.57 -0.68
N LEU A 366 -9.43 17.83 -0.78
CA LEU A 366 -8.42 18.40 0.12
C LEU A 366 -8.90 18.54 1.57
N LEU A 367 -10.22 18.65 1.79
CA LEU A 367 -10.82 18.81 3.12
C LEU A 367 -11.22 17.47 3.73
N LEU A 368 -11.83 16.60 2.93
CA LEU A 368 -12.44 15.36 3.40
C LEU A 368 -11.54 14.13 3.18
N GLY A 369 -10.57 14.17 2.28
CA GLY A 369 -9.80 12.97 1.90
C GLY A 369 -9.13 12.30 3.08
N PHE A 370 -8.38 13.06 3.87
CA PHE A 370 -7.74 12.49 5.07
C PHE A 370 -8.75 11.96 6.11
N ILE A 371 -9.90 12.64 6.28
CA ILE A 371 -10.94 12.23 7.24
C ILE A 371 -11.61 10.94 6.79
N GLN A 372 -11.91 10.82 5.50
CA GLN A 372 -12.50 9.61 4.92
C GLN A 372 -11.51 8.45 5.01
N HIS A 373 -10.24 8.71 4.71
CA HIS A 373 -9.16 7.73 4.72
C HIS A 373 -8.96 7.06 6.08
N ILE A 374 -9.05 7.80 7.19
CA ILE A 374 -8.93 7.21 8.54
C ILE A 374 -10.26 6.67 9.07
N GLY A 375 -11.38 6.99 8.44
CA GLY A 375 -12.70 6.80 9.02
C GLY A 375 -13.35 5.44 8.75
N TYR A 376 -12.66 4.49 8.12
CA TYR A 376 -13.14 3.11 7.91
C TYR A 376 -13.36 2.34 9.23
N TRP A 377 -12.68 2.76 10.28
CA TRP A 377 -12.47 1.97 11.50
C TRP A 377 -13.37 2.35 12.67
N ASN A 378 -14.41 3.15 12.42
CA ASN A 378 -15.33 3.48 13.49
C ASN A 378 -16.13 2.23 13.88
N THR A 379 -16.10 1.92 15.18
CA THR A 379 -16.70 0.72 15.77
C THR A 379 -17.61 1.08 16.94
N ASN A 380 -18.14 2.31 16.97
CA ASN A 380 -18.96 2.77 18.07
C ASN A 380 -20.28 1.96 18.14
N PRO A 381 -20.46 1.10 19.17
CA PRO A 381 -21.58 0.17 19.23
C PRO A 381 -22.90 0.86 19.62
N HIS A 382 -22.88 2.17 19.85
CA HIS A 382 -24.04 2.97 20.23
C HIS A 382 -24.52 3.90 19.10
N ASP A 383 -23.89 3.86 17.93
CA ASP A 383 -24.41 4.55 16.76
C ASP A 383 -25.18 3.58 15.83
N PRO A 384 -26.15 4.08 15.06
CA PRO A 384 -27.00 3.23 14.22
C PRO A 384 -26.34 2.88 12.87
N TRP A 385 -25.05 3.16 12.68
CA TRP A 385 -24.39 3.06 11.38
C TRP A 385 -23.68 1.71 11.29
N TYR A 386 -23.78 1.09 10.12
CA TYR A 386 -23.05 -0.15 9.82
C TYR A 386 -21.78 0.20 9.05
N TRP A 387 -20.66 0.15 9.77
CA TRP A 387 -19.37 0.67 9.32
C TRP A 387 -18.60 -0.30 8.43
N ASP A 388 -17.63 0.22 7.67
CA ASP A 388 -16.76 -0.59 6.84
C ASP A 388 -16.05 -1.69 7.62
N SER A 389 -15.51 -1.40 8.82
CA SER A 389 -14.89 -2.41 9.66
C SER A 389 -15.84 -3.54 10.07
N GLU A 390 -17.12 -3.24 10.34
CA GLU A 390 -18.10 -4.27 10.70
C GLU A 390 -18.44 -5.17 9.50
N ARG A 391 -18.59 -4.56 8.31
CA ARG A 391 -18.75 -5.30 7.04
C ARG A 391 -17.57 -6.23 6.76
N ILE A 392 -16.35 -5.75 7.01
CA ILE A 392 -15.12 -6.52 6.80
C ILE A 392 -15.05 -7.67 7.80
N VAL A 393 -15.40 -7.45 9.08
CA VAL A 393 -15.47 -8.52 10.08
C VAL A 393 -16.45 -9.60 9.66
N ASP A 394 -17.68 -9.22 9.26
CA ASP A 394 -18.69 -10.18 8.81
C ASP A 394 -18.23 -10.96 7.57
N TRP A 395 -17.56 -10.28 6.62
CA TRP A 395 -16.96 -10.93 5.45
C TRP A 395 -15.86 -11.93 5.83
N ILE A 396 -14.95 -11.59 6.75
CA ILE A 396 -13.91 -12.50 7.25
C ILE A 396 -14.53 -13.72 7.94
N VAL A 397 -15.53 -13.52 8.79
CA VAL A 397 -16.21 -14.60 9.52
C VAL A 397 -16.91 -15.54 8.53
N ALA A 398 -17.58 -14.99 7.51
CA ALA A 398 -18.20 -15.79 6.46
C ALA A 398 -17.20 -16.65 5.69
N LEU A 399 -16.00 -16.13 5.38
CA LEU A 399 -14.92 -16.94 4.78
C LEU A 399 -14.50 -18.08 5.70
N ALA A 400 -14.27 -17.82 6.98
CA ALA A 400 -13.85 -18.86 7.93
C ALA A 400 -14.91 -19.96 8.10
N GLU A 401 -16.19 -19.61 8.01
CA GLU A 401 -17.30 -20.56 8.05
C GLU A 401 -17.39 -21.44 6.80
N ALA A 402 -17.17 -20.85 5.62
CA ALA A 402 -17.11 -21.59 4.37
C ALA A 402 -15.98 -22.63 4.40
N GLU A 403 -14.77 -22.22 4.79
CA GLU A 403 -13.60 -23.11 4.87
C GLU A 403 -13.79 -24.27 5.82
N ARG A 404 -14.46 -24.04 6.95
CA ARG A 404 -14.77 -25.11 7.89
C ARG A 404 -15.81 -26.08 7.33
N THR A 405 -16.83 -25.56 6.64
CA THR A 405 -17.93 -26.37 6.10
C THR A 405 -17.43 -27.30 4.99
N ASP A 406 -16.58 -26.80 4.09
CA ASP A 406 -15.99 -27.58 2.99
C ASP A 406 -15.11 -28.74 3.48
N ARG A 407 -14.60 -28.65 4.71
CA ARG A 407 -13.76 -29.68 5.34
C ARG A 407 -14.54 -30.70 6.16
N GLN A 408 -15.80 -30.44 6.48
CA GLN A 408 -16.62 -31.45 7.14
C GLN A 408 -16.98 -32.54 6.10
N PRO A 409 -16.82 -33.84 6.43
CA PRO A 409 -17.22 -34.90 5.51
C PRO A 409 -18.72 -34.74 5.20
N GLN A 410 -19.04 -34.54 3.91
CA GLN A 410 -20.42 -34.60 3.43
C GLN A 410 -20.93 -36.02 3.67
N ASN A 411 -21.81 -36.17 4.68
CA ASN A 411 -22.42 -37.45 5.04
C ASN A 411 -23.33 -38.00 3.94
#